data_AF-A0A2T1LR88-F1
#
_entry.id   AF-A0A2T1LR88-F1
#
_cell.length_a   1.000
_cell.length_b   1.000
_cell.length_c   1.000
_cell.angle_alpha   90.00
_cell.angle_beta   90.00
_cell.angle_gamma   90.00
#
_symmetry.space_group_name_H-M   'P 1'
#
loop_
_entity.id
_entity.type
_entity.pdbx_description
1 polymer ?
#
loop_
_entity_poly.entity_id
_entity_poly.type
_entity_poly.pdbx_seq_one_letter_code
_entity_poly.pdbx_strand_id
1 'polypeptide(L)'
;MTRQPHDQFAKEYLEELLSPIGKVETSRDVRSEVQEIDVWFDLTTPPTANPPNLGLLSQMAATSCLFEPYRNAPTEIEIRSCLLKLYTVHGELLRKAKREKQSLSETELPFLWILSPSCSARIKDGFGAFLKEEENWVEGVYFLHDFLKTAIVAINQLPVTPDTLWLRVLGKGSTQRQAVEELANLPENHPFRDNLLEILASWRKTLELKDNRSEEERELIMNLSPAYLQQREVWKEEGQGLVIETLLEGRFGALDEELSRLIPQIVQLPRPERTQLLLNLANLSREDLLAALSESSN
;
A
#
# COMPACT_ATOMS: atom_id res chain seq x y z
N MET A 1 -13.20 7.88 -18.10
CA MET A 1 -12.33 6.68 -18.11
C MET A 1 -12.62 5.89 -16.85
N THR A 2 -13.12 4.67 -16.97
CA THR A 2 -13.42 3.83 -15.81
C THR A 2 -12.09 3.44 -15.16
N ARG A 3 -11.71 4.11 -14.07
CA ARG A 3 -10.53 3.75 -13.27
C ARG A 3 -10.70 2.30 -12.83
N GLN A 4 -9.79 1.44 -13.27
CA GLN A 4 -9.77 0.03 -12.85
C GLN A 4 -9.49 0.01 -11.34
N PRO A 5 -10.25 -0.71 -10.50
CA PRO A 5 -10.05 -0.70 -9.05
C PRO A 5 -8.62 -1.03 -8.60
N HIS A 6 -7.90 -1.84 -9.39
CA HIS A 6 -6.49 -2.15 -9.13
C HIS A 6 -5.57 -0.94 -9.30
N ASP A 7 -5.82 -0.08 -10.30
CA ASP A 7 -5.01 1.11 -10.56
C ASP A 7 -5.02 2.04 -9.34
N GLN A 8 -6.22 2.32 -8.82
CA GLN A 8 -6.38 3.13 -7.61
C GLN A 8 -5.71 2.49 -6.39
N PHE A 9 -5.88 1.17 -6.20
CA PHE A 9 -5.22 0.44 -5.12
C PHE A 9 -3.69 0.56 -5.19
N ALA A 10 -3.10 0.31 -6.37
CA ALA A 10 -1.64 0.31 -6.52
C ALA A 10 -1.05 1.71 -6.27
N LYS A 11 -1.77 2.77 -6.67
CA LYS A 11 -1.41 4.16 -6.41
C LYS A 11 -1.38 4.48 -4.92
N GLU A 12 -2.48 4.22 -4.21
CA GLU A 12 -2.57 4.45 -2.76
C GLU A 12 -1.53 3.62 -1.98
N TYR A 13 -1.36 2.35 -2.38
CA TYR A 13 -0.43 1.43 -1.74
C TYR A 13 1.04 1.85 -1.91
N LEU A 14 1.46 2.25 -3.12
CA LEU A 14 2.82 2.72 -3.37
C LEU A 14 3.07 4.11 -2.78
N GLU A 15 2.07 4.98 -2.78
CA GLU A 15 2.15 6.29 -2.12
C GLU A 15 2.44 6.16 -0.63
N GLU A 16 1.72 5.26 0.07
CA GLU A 16 1.94 5.00 1.49
C GLU A 16 3.35 4.49 1.77
N LEU A 17 3.84 3.55 0.96
CA LEU A 17 5.16 2.95 1.13
C LEU A 17 6.29 3.95 0.86
N LEU A 18 6.17 4.76 -0.19
CA LEU A 18 7.27 5.59 -0.68
C LEU A 18 7.34 6.97 0.00
N SER A 19 6.23 7.49 0.55
CA SER A 19 6.17 8.81 1.19
C SER A 19 7.20 9.03 2.32
N PRO A 20 7.55 8.01 3.14
CA PRO A 20 8.58 8.17 4.17
C PRO A 20 10.01 8.36 3.63
N ILE A 21 10.26 7.96 2.37
CA ILE A 21 11.60 7.92 1.78
C ILE A 21 11.80 8.94 0.64
N GLY A 22 10.76 9.63 0.20
CA GLY A 22 10.83 10.69 -0.80
C GLY A 22 9.44 11.26 -1.13
N LYS A 23 9.38 12.18 -2.09
CA LYS A 23 8.11 12.80 -2.49
C LYS A 23 7.42 11.92 -3.52
N VAL A 24 6.13 11.64 -3.31
CA VAL A 24 5.31 10.86 -4.23
C VAL A 24 4.24 11.75 -4.85
N GLU A 25 4.00 11.59 -6.15
CA GLU A 25 2.86 12.18 -6.86
C GLU A 25 2.16 11.08 -7.66
N THR A 26 0.89 10.81 -7.36
CA THR A 26 0.08 9.82 -8.08
C THR A 26 -0.70 10.49 -9.23
N SER A 27 -0.91 9.75 -10.33
CA SER A 27 -1.62 10.26 -11.52
C SER A 27 -1.07 11.60 -12.04
N ARG A 28 0.25 11.70 -12.15
CA ARG A 28 0.92 12.94 -12.57
C ARG A 28 0.74 13.15 -14.09
N ASP A 29 0.14 14.27 -14.46
CA ASP A 29 -0.03 14.68 -15.86
C ASP A 29 1.30 14.87 -16.58
N VAL A 30 1.39 14.34 -17.80
CA VAL A 30 2.52 14.53 -18.70
C VAL A 30 2.11 15.40 -19.87
N ARG A 31 2.84 16.50 -20.12
CA ARG A 31 2.41 17.58 -21.04
C ARG A 31 2.28 17.20 -22.52
N SER A 32 2.63 15.97 -22.91
CA SER A 32 2.72 15.58 -24.32
C SER A 32 1.54 14.77 -24.87
N GLU A 33 0.55 14.39 -24.06
CA GLU A 33 -0.73 13.76 -24.47
C GLU A 33 -1.61 13.65 -23.21
N VAL A 34 -2.88 13.23 -23.30
CA VAL A 34 -3.74 12.94 -22.12
C VAL A 34 -3.25 11.64 -21.44
N GLN A 35 -1.99 11.61 -20.99
CA GLN A 35 -1.33 10.49 -20.35
C GLN A 35 -0.92 10.89 -18.93
N GLU A 36 -1.13 9.98 -17.99
CA GLU A 36 -0.77 10.12 -16.59
C GLU A 36 0.35 9.11 -16.26
N ILE A 37 1.32 9.53 -15.45
CA ILE A 37 2.23 8.61 -14.76
C ILE A 37 1.51 8.12 -13.52
N ASP A 38 1.48 6.81 -13.32
CA ASP A 38 0.71 6.25 -12.21
C ASP A 38 1.28 6.65 -10.86
N VAL A 39 2.59 6.48 -10.67
CA VAL A 39 3.31 6.93 -9.47
C VAL A 39 4.65 7.54 -9.88
N TRP A 40 4.81 8.84 -9.64
CA TRP A 40 6.07 9.56 -9.74
C TRP A 40 6.73 9.65 -8.36
N PHE A 41 7.98 9.19 -8.25
CA PHE A 41 8.79 9.30 -7.05
C PHE A 41 9.97 10.25 -7.28
N ASP A 42 10.13 11.21 -6.37
CA ASP A 42 11.19 12.20 -6.40
C ASP A 42 12.07 12.12 -5.15
N LEU A 43 13.34 11.80 -5.35
CA LEU A 43 14.35 11.66 -4.30
C LEU A 43 14.97 13.01 -3.87
N THR A 44 14.64 14.12 -4.54
CA THR A 44 15.24 15.44 -4.21
C THR A 44 14.83 15.99 -2.83
N THR A 45 13.89 15.34 -2.15
CA THR A 45 13.50 15.67 -0.78
C THR A 45 14.28 14.78 0.19
N PRO A 46 14.95 15.34 1.22
CA PRO A 46 15.70 14.51 2.17
C PRO A 46 14.76 13.51 2.86
N PRO A 47 15.16 12.23 2.96
CA PRO A 47 14.38 11.23 3.68
C PRO A 47 14.14 11.64 5.13
N THR A 48 13.11 11.08 5.75
CA THR A 48 12.92 11.18 7.20
C THR A 48 14.17 10.69 7.95
N ALA A 49 14.40 11.14 9.19
CA ALA A 49 15.66 10.93 9.92
C ALA A 49 16.06 9.45 10.10
N ASN A 50 15.12 8.51 9.96
CA ASN A 50 15.34 7.07 9.86
C ASN A 50 14.30 6.48 8.90
N PRO A 51 14.57 6.46 7.57
CA PRO A 51 13.62 5.92 6.62
C PRO A 51 13.44 4.42 6.87
N PRO A 52 12.21 3.89 6.76
CA PRO A 52 11.98 2.47 6.89
C PRO A 52 12.67 1.70 5.74
N ASN A 53 13.16 0.50 6.03
CA ASN A 53 13.74 -0.35 5.01
C ASN A 53 12.62 -1.06 4.23
N LEU A 54 12.48 -0.73 2.94
CA LEU A 54 11.50 -1.34 2.03
C LEU A 54 12.15 -2.39 1.11
N GLY A 55 13.35 -2.87 1.44
CA GLY A 55 14.07 -3.89 0.69
C GLY A 55 14.27 -3.50 -0.77
N LEU A 56 13.82 -4.36 -1.68
CA LEU A 56 13.93 -4.16 -3.12
C LEU A 56 13.25 -2.87 -3.60
N LEU A 57 12.15 -2.45 -2.96
CA LEU A 57 11.50 -1.19 -3.31
C LEU A 57 12.38 0.03 -2.99
N SER A 58 13.11 0.01 -1.87
CA SER A 58 14.10 1.04 -1.55
C SER A 58 15.26 1.04 -2.55
N GLN A 59 15.72 -0.14 -2.97
CA GLN A 59 16.76 -0.26 -4.00
C GLN A 59 16.32 0.32 -5.36
N MET A 60 15.05 0.10 -5.75
CA MET A 60 14.46 0.66 -6.97
C MET A 60 14.33 2.20 -6.89
N ALA A 61 14.04 2.72 -5.70
CA ALA A 61 13.88 4.14 -5.41
C ALA A 61 15.22 4.87 -5.09
N ALA A 62 16.36 4.30 -5.48
CA ALA A 62 17.69 4.91 -5.27
C ALA A 62 17.93 6.18 -6.11
N THR A 63 17.09 6.43 -7.11
CA THR A 63 16.99 7.68 -7.88
C THR A 63 15.53 8.05 -8.07
N SER A 64 15.23 9.29 -8.47
CA SER A 64 13.87 9.63 -8.91
C SER A 64 13.41 8.66 -10.00
N CYS A 65 12.15 8.23 -9.96
CA CYS A 65 11.67 7.16 -10.83
C CYS A 65 10.15 7.20 -11.04
N LEU A 66 9.72 6.44 -12.04
CA LEU A 66 8.33 6.19 -12.36
C LEU A 66 8.01 4.73 -12.03
N PHE A 67 6.90 4.48 -11.35
CA PHE A 67 6.34 3.13 -11.21
C PHE A 67 5.04 3.03 -12.00
N GLU A 68 4.94 1.99 -12.83
CA GLU A 68 3.79 1.69 -13.68
C GLU A 68 3.28 0.28 -13.33
N PRO A 69 2.36 0.16 -12.35
CA PRO A 69 1.85 -1.11 -11.88
C PRO A 69 0.72 -1.66 -12.75
N TYR A 70 0.90 -2.86 -13.28
CA TYR A 70 -0.09 -3.53 -14.10
C TYR A 70 -0.81 -4.65 -13.34
N ARG A 71 -2.12 -4.79 -13.57
CA ARG A 71 -2.86 -5.97 -13.08
C ARG A 71 -2.69 -7.21 -13.96
N ASN A 72 -2.44 -7.01 -15.25
CA ASN A 72 -2.24 -8.07 -16.24
C ASN A 72 -0.86 -7.90 -16.85
N ALA A 73 -0.28 -8.97 -17.41
CA ALA A 73 0.99 -8.83 -18.10
C ALA A 73 0.84 -7.78 -19.24
N PRO A 74 1.67 -6.72 -19.27
CA PRO A 74 1.52 -5.66 -20.24
C PRO A 74 1.90 -6.15 -21.64
N THR A 75 1.20 -5.63 -22.63
CA THR A 75 1.46 -5.82 -24.06
C THR A 75 2.68 -5.02 -24.52
N GLU A 76 3.18 -5.30 -25.72
CA GLU A 76 4.28 -4.54 -26.30
C GLU A 76 3.91 -3.06 -26.56
N ILE A 77 2.62 -2.74 -26.69
CA ILE A 77 2.13 -1.36 -26.86
C ILE A 77 2.15 -0.63 -25.52
N GLU A 78 1.67 -1.28 -24.45
CA GLU A 78 1.66 -0.72 -23.10
C GLU A 78 3.08 -0.42 -22.61
N ILE A 79 4.04 -1.35 -22.80
CA ILE A 79 5.45 -1.11 -22.45
C ILE A 79 6.03 0.10 -23.20
N ARG A 80 5.75 0.23 -24.51
CA ARG A 80 6.18 1.39 -25.29
C ARG A 80 5.53 2.69 -24.82
N SER A 81 4.28 2.64 -24.36
CA SER A 81 3.62 3.78 -23.75
C SER A 81 4.32 4.21 -22.46
N CYS A 82 4.73 3.29 -21.58
CA CYS A 82 5.54 3.63 -20.41
C CYS A 82 6.88 4.28 -20.79
N LEU A 83 7.57 3.75 -21.81
CA LEU A 83 8.81 4.35 -22.33
C LEU A 83 8.59 5.78 -22.85
N LEU A 84 7.47 6.03 -23.54
CA LEU A 84 7.12 7.38 -24.00
C LEU A 84 6.93 8.35 -22.83
N LYS A 85 6.29 7.92 -21.73
CA LYS A 85 6.14 8.71 -20.50
C LYS A 85 7.53 9.06 -19.92
N LEU A 86 8.41 8.07 -19.77
CA LEU A 86 9.78 8.26 -19.30
C LEU A 86 10.54 9.31 -20.12
N TYR A 87 10.57 9.15 -21.45
CA TYR A 87 11.31 10.06 -22.32
C TYR A 87 10.71 11.46 -22.35
N THR A 88 9.40 11.59 -22.14
CA THR A 88 8.77 12.90 -21.99
C THR A 88 9.26 13.61 -20.73
N VAL A 89 9.34 12.89 -19.60
CA VAL A 89 9.90 13.42 -18.34
C VAL A 89 11.38 13.78 -18.52
N HIS A 90 12.19 12.93 -19.14
CA HIS A 90 13.59 13.24 -19.46
C HIS A 90 13.70 14.53 -20.27
N GLY A 91 12.88 14.68 -21.32
CA GLY A 91 12.83 15.88 -22.13
C GLY A 91 12.41 17.14 -21.35
N GLU A 92 11.51 17.02 -20.37
CA GLU A 92 11.17 18.12 -19.46
C GLU A 92 12.34 18.53 -18.57
N LEU A 93 13.01 17.56 -17.94
CA LEU A 93 14.15 17.78 -17.05
C LEU A 93 15.34 18.39 -17.80
N LEU A 94 15.70 17.85 -18.96
CA LEU A 94 16.78 18.39 -19.80
C LEU A 94 16.49 19.82 -20.26
N ARG A 95 15.24 20.13 -20.62
CA ARG A 95 14.82 21.50 -20.97
C ARG A 95 14.90 22.43 -19.76
N LYS A 96 14.53 21.96 -18.57
CA LYS A 96 14.65 22.73 -17.31
C LYS A 96 16.11 23.03 -16.99
N ALA A 97 16.97 22.02 -16.95
CA ALA A 97 18.40 22.16 -16.69
C ALA A 97 19.05 23.15 -17.67
N LYS A 98 18.73 23.05 -18.97
CA LYS A 98 19.21 24.00 -19.99
C LYS A 98 18.78 25.45 -19.71
N ARG A 99 17.53 25.69 -19.30
CA ARG A 99 17.05 27.04 -18.94
C ARG A 99 17.77 27.59 -17.71
N GLU A 100 18.06 26.72 -16.74
CA GLU A 100 18.75 27.04 -15.49
C GLU A 100 20.28 27.07 -15.62
N LYS A 101 20.81 26.83 -16.84
CA LYS A 101 22.26 26.73 -17.15
C LYS A 101 22.97 25.67 -16.29
N GLN A 102 22.27 24.61 -15.94
CA GLN A 102 22.80 23.44 -15.26
C GLN A 102 23.00 22.30 -16.26
N SER A 103 23.97 21.44 -15.99
CA SER A 103 24.13 20.16 -16.68
C SER A 103 23.46 19.06 -15.86
N LEU A 104 22.74 18.16 -16.54
CA LEU A 104 22.17 16.96 -15.92
C LEU A 104 22.96 15.75 -16.42
N SER A 105 23.49 14.96 -15.50
CA SER A 105 24.21 13.72 -15.82
C SER A 105 23.25 12.54 -16.03
N GLU A 106 23.76 11.49 -16.68
CA GLU A 106 22.99 10.26 -16.93
C GLU A 106 22.51 9.59 -15.63
N THR A 107 23.25 9.71 -14.54
CA THR A 107 22.90 9.15 -13.22
C THR A 107 21.77 9.90 -12.53
N GLU A 108 21.52 11.15 -12.92
CA GLU A 108 20.44 11.98 -12.38
C GLU A 108 19.13 11.83 -13.17
N LEU A 109 19.16 11.14 -14.32
CA LEU A 109 17.96 10.89 -15.10
C LEU A 109 17.06 9.85 -14.40
N PRO A 110 15.74 10.09 -14.35
CA PRO A 110 14.82 9.16 -13.73
C PRO A 110 14.81 7.78 -14.36
N PHE A 111 14.49 6.77 -13.56
CA PHE A 111 14.36 5.38 -13.99
C PHE A 111 12.89 4.97 -14.10
N LEU A 112 12.55 4.05 -14.99
CA LEU A 112 11.20 3.48 -15.14
C LEU A 112 11.15 2.04 -14.62
N TRP A 113 10.21 1.77 -13.72
CA TRP A 113 9.91 0.46 -13.18
C TRP A 113 8.51 0.00 -13.62
N ILE A 114 8.44 -0.97 -14.52
CA ILE A 114 7.18 -1.58 -14.96
C ILE A 114 6.90 -2.78 -14.05
N LEU A 115 5.88 -2.70 -13.20
CA LEU A 115 5.54 -3.77 -12.26
C LEU A 115 4.48 -4.66 -12.89
N SER A 116 4.87 -5.88 -13.25
CA SER A 116 4.00 -6.82 -13.96
C SER A 116 3.76 -8.07 -13.10
N PRO A 117 2.53 -8.62 -13.06
CA PRO A 117 2.28 -9.88 -12.35
C PRO A 117 3.10 -11.04 -12.91
N SER A 118 3.45 -11.00 -14.20
CA SER A 118 4.33 -11.96 -14.85
C SER A 118 5.02 -11.38 -16.08
N CYS A 119 6.11 -12.00 -16.52
CA CYS A 119 6.78 -11.61 -17.76
C CYS A 119 7.11 -12.83 -18.61
N SER A 120 6.60 -12.85 -19.85
CA SER A 120 6.85 -13.94 -20.78
C SER A 120 8.24 -13.85 -21.41
N ALA A 121 8.81 -14.98 -21.84
CA ALA A 121 10.07 -15.00 -22.57
C ALA A 121 10.03 -14.10 -23.82
N ARG A 122 8.91 -14.12 -24.57
CA ARG A 122 8.70 -13.24 -25.72
C ARG A 122 8.86 -11.75 -25.39
N ILE A 123 8.28 -11.29 -24.27
CA ILE A 123 8.41 -9.88 -23.86
C ILE A 123 9.85 -9.59 -23.43
N LYS A 124 10.47 -10.48 -22.64
CA LYS A 124 11.87 -10.33 -22.22
C LYS A 124 12.80 -10.24 -23.43
N ASP A 125 12.75 -11.23 -24.31
CA ASP A 125 13.61 -11.30 -25.50
C ASP A 125 13.32 -10.15 -26.47
N GLY A 126 12.03 -9.81 -26.67
CA GLY A 126 11.61 -8.76 -27.59
C GLY A 126 12.05 -7.35 -27.20
N PHE A 127 12.20 -7.07 -25.90
CA PHE A 127 12.75 -5.81 -25.39
C PHE A 127 14.23 -5.93 -25.00
N GLY A 128 14.84 -7.11 -25.15
CA GLY A 128 16.21 -7.37 -24.71
C GLY A 128 16.39 -7.16 -23.20
N ALA A 129 15.41 -7.57 -22.40
CA ALA A 129 15.43 -7.44 -20.95
C ALA A 129 16.17 -8.63 -20.30
N PHE A 130 17.14 -8.35 -19.44
CA PHE A 130 18.01 -9.36 -18.82
C PHE A 130 18.24 -9.10 -17.33
N LEU A 131 18.56 -10.16 -16.58
CA LEU A 131 18.94 -10.05 -15.18
C LEU A 131 20.39 -9.57 -15.08
N LYS A 132 20.65 -8.56 -14.26
CA LYS A 132 22.00 -8.08 -13.96
C LYS A 132 22.57 -8.82 -12.76
N GLU A 133 23.17 -9.99 -13.00
CA GLU A 133 23.71 -10.87 -11.94
C GLU A 133 24.81 -10.19 -11.09
N GLU A 134 25.58 -9.28 -11.70
CA GLU A 134 26.71 -8.61 -11.06
C GLU A 134 26.31 -7.50 -10.06
N GLU A 135 25.04 -7.05 -10.09
CA GLU A 135 24.55 -5.91 -9.32
C GLU A 135 23.62 -6.33 -8.14
N ASN A 136 23.70 -7.60 -7.70
CA ASN A 136 22.88 -8.17 -6.62
C ASN A 136 21.35 -8.06 -6.83
N TRP A 137 20.90 -7.94 -8.08
CA TRP A 137 19.48 -8.01 -8.39
C TRP A 137 18.99 -9.46 -8.34
N VAL A 138 17.75 -9.62 -7.88
CA VAL A 138 17.11 -10.93 -7.73
C VAL A 138 16.36 -11.35 -9.01
N GLU A 139 16.10 -12.65 -9.12
CA GLU A 139 15.21 -13.17 -10.16
C GLU A 139 13.87 -12.44 -10.14
N GLY A 140 13.34 -12.17 -11.34
CA GLY A 140 12.15 -11.35 -11.54
C GLY A 140 12.45 -9.88 -11.83
N VAL A 141 13.67 -9.38 -11.63
CA VAL A 141 14.05 -8.01 -12.03
C VAL A 141 14.85 -8.04 -13.33
N TYR A 142 14.26 -7.55 -14.42
CA TYR A 142 14.87 -7.59 -15.75
C TYR A 142 15.09 -6.19 -16.32
N PHE A 143 16.34 -5.85 -16.57
CA PHE A 143 16.78 -4.55 -17.09
C PHE A 143 16.80 -4.53 -18.59
N LEU A 144 16.31 -3.44 -19.18
CA LEU A 144 16.69 -3.06 -20.53
C LEU A 144 18.13 -2.49 -20.51
N HIS A 145 18.72 -2.30 -21.69
CA HIS A 145 20.07 -1.74 -21.81
C HIS A 145 20.18 -0.35 -21.14
N ASP A 146 21.36 -0.02 -20.59
CA ASP A 146 21.53 1.04 -19.58
C ASP A 146 20.92 2.41 -19.95
N PHE A 147 21.08 2.85 -21.20
CA PHE A 147 20.55 4.15 -21.65
C PHE A 147 19.03 4.19 -21.87
N LEU A 148 18.37 3.05 -21.79
CA LEU A 148 16.90 2.96 -21.84
C LEU A 148 16.26 3.22 -20.47
N LYS A 149 17.06 3.21 -19.39
CA LYS A 149 16.63 3.58 -18.03
C LYS A 149 15.33 2.91 -17.57
N THR A 150 15.17 1.64 -17.92
CA THR A 150 13.92 0.89 -17.72
C THR A 150 14.19 -0.52 -17.24
N ALA A 151 13.36 -1.01 -16.33
CA ALA A 151 13.30 -2.42 -15.96
C ALA A 151 11.85 -2.91 -15.88
N ILE A 152 11.68 -4.20 -16.17
CA ILE A 152 10.43 -4.95 -16.03
C ILE A 152 10.57 -5.86 -14.82
N VAL A 153 9.68 -5.71 -13.85
CA VAL A 153 9.60 -6.56 -12.66
C VAL A 153 8.52 -7.61 -12.89
N ALA A 154 8.92 -8.88 -13.02
CA ALA A 154 8.04 -10.04 -13.06
C ALA A 154 7.76 -10.52 -11.62
N ILE A 155 6.67 -10.02 -11.03
CA ILE A 155 6.37 -10.20 -9.60
C ILE A 155 6.26 -11.67 -9.22
N ASN A 156 5.69 -12.52 -10.07
CA ASN A 156 5.57 -13.96 -9.80
C ASN A 156 6.90 -14.73 -9.76
N GLN A 157 8.00 -14.11 -10.18
CA GLN A 157 9.36 -14.69 -10.18
C GLN A 157 10.21 -14.15 -9.02
N LEU A 158 9.71 -13.17 -8.26
CA LEU A 158 10.42 -12.62 -7.12
C LEU A 158 10.57 -13.69 -6.01
N PRO A 159 11.76 -13.82 -5.39
CA PRO A 159 11.96 -14.76 -4.30
C PRO A 159 11.09 -14.37 -3.09
N VAL A 160 10.58 -15.36 -2.36
CA VAL A 160 9.79 -15.14 -1.14
C VAL A 160 10.72 -14.76 0.00
N THR A 161 10.93 -13.44 0.16
CA THR A 161 11.74 -12.85 1.23
C THR A 161 11.07 -11.58 1.74
N PRO A 162 11.45 -11.09 2.93
CA PRO A 162 10.98 -9.80 3.43
C PRO A 162 11.29 -8.64 2.46
N ASP A 163 12.43 -8.70 1.76
CA ASP A 163 12.87 -7.62 0.87
C ASP A 163 12.00 -7.46 -0.39
N THR A 164 11.26 -8.49 -0.79
CA THR A 164 10.37 -8.46 -1.96
C THR A 164 8.89 -8.39 -1.59
N LEU A 165 8.56 -8.44 -0.30
CA LEU A 165 7.19 -8.51 0.21
C LEU A 165 6.30 -7.43 -0.42
N TRP A 166 6.76 -6.18 -0.38
CA TRP A 166 5.97 -5.03 -0.82
C TRP A 166 5.55 -5.12 -2.28
N LEU A 167 6.43 -5.65 -3.15
CA LEU A 167 6.14 -5.85 -4.56
C LEU A 167 5.25 -7.07 -4.80
N ARG A 168 5.42 -8.15 -4.02
CA ARG A 168 4.60 -9.37 -4.16
C ARG A 168 3.13 -9.15 -3.81
N VAL A 169 2.81 -8.19 -2.93
CA VAL A 169 1.42 -7.76 -2.65
C VAL A 169 0.72 -7.21 -3.90
N LEU A 170 1.45 -6.56 -4.81
CA LEU A 170 0.94 -6.08 -6.10
C LEU A 170 0.77 -7.19 -7.15
N GLY A 171 1.12 -8.44 -6.82
CA GLY A 171 1.08 -9.58 -7.73
C GLY A 171 -0.33 -10.11 -8.02
N LYS A 172 -0.40 -11.38 -8.43
CA LYS A 172 -1.64 -12.11 -8.69
C LYS A 172 -1.61 -13.51 -8.09
N GLY A 173 -2.78 -14.12 -7.93
CA GLY A 173 -2.94 -15.53 -7.55
C GLY A 173 -2.26 -15.86 -6.22
N SER A 174 -1.52 -16.98 -6.19
CA SER A 174 -0.81 -17.47 -5.01
C SER A 174 0.25 -16.49 -4.50
N THR A 175 0.96 -15.79 -5.39
CA THR A 175 2.00 -14.82 -5.01
C THR A 175 1.42 -13.67 -4.18
N GLN A 176 0.29 -13.11 -4.63
CA GLN A 176 -0.40 -12.05 -3.90
C GLN A 176 -0.98 -12.57 -2.59
N ARG A 177 -1.64 -13.74 -2.62
CA ARG A 177 -2.21 -14.36 -1.42
C ARG A 177 -1.15 -14.51 -0.33
N GLN A 178 -0.04 -15.16 -0.65
CA GLN A 178 1.07 -15.39 0.28
C GLN A 178 1.65 -14.08 0.82
N ALA A 179 1.85 -13.08 -0.05
CA ALA A 179 2.38 -11.78 0.37
C ALA A 179 1.40 -11.01 1.29
N VAL A 180 0.09 -11.11 1.05
CA VAL A 180 -0.92 -10.53 1.95
C VAL A 180 -0.93 -11.24 3.31
N GLU A 181 -0.73 -12.55 3.34
CA GLU A 181 -0.58 -13.31 4.60
C GLU A 181 0.69 -12.89 5.36
N GLU A 182 1.81 -12.72 4.67
CA GLU A 182 3.05 -12.22 5.27
C GLU A 182 2.88 -10.80 5.83
N LEU A 183 2.24 -9.90 5.06
CA LEU A 183 1.90 -8.54 5.48
C LEU A 183 1.05 -8.55 6.77
N ALA A 184 0.03 -9.40 6.81
CA ALA A 184 -0.88 -9.49 7.94
C ALA A 184 -0.19 -10.04 9.21
N ASN A 185 0.87 -10.84 9.04
CA ASN A 185 1.66 -11.41 10.13
C ASN A 185 2.88 -10.55 10.53
N LEU A 186 3.05 -9.36 9.96
CA LEU A 186 4.06 -8.42 10.43
C LEU A 186 3.84 -8.05 11.90
N PRO A 187 4.89 -7.63 12.64
CA PRO A 187 4.74 -7.16 14.02
C PRO A 187 3.66 -6.08 14.16
N GLU A 188 2.93 -6.05 15.27
CA GLU A 188 1.87 -5.05 15.54
C GLU A 188 2.39 -3.61 15.53
N ASN A 189 3.63 -3.41 15.95
CA ASN A 189 4.29 -2.11 15.93
C ASN A 189 4.93 -1.78 14.57
N HIS A 190 4.72 -2.59 13.52
CA HIS A 190 5.28 -2.31 12.21
C HIS A 190 4.59 -1.09 11.58
N PRO A 191 5.33 -0.04 11.19
CA PRO A 191 4.77 1.27 10.88
C PRO A 191 3.75 1.27 9.73
N PHE A 192 3.89 0.33 8.79
CA PHE A 192 3.01 0.24 7.62
C PHE A 192 1.85 -0.75 7.76
N ARG A 193 1.87 -1.64 8.77
CA ARG A 193 0.99 -2.81 8.78
C ARG A 193 -0.48 -2.41 8.74
N ASP A 194 -0.91 -1.55 9.67
CA ASP A 194 -2.31 -1.19 9.83
C ASP A 194 -2.88 -0.44 8.63
N ASN A 195 -2.10 0.51 8.09
CA ASN A 195 -2.55 1.33 6.98
C ASN A 195 -2.60 0.53 5.67
N LEU A 196 -1.61 -0.31 5.39
CA LEU A 196 -1.64 -1.16 4.20
C LEU A 196 -2.76 -2.20 4.25
N LEU A 197 -3.06 -2.75 5.43
CA LEU A 197 -4.24 -3.60 5.62
C LEU A 197 -5.55 -2.84 5.40
N GLU A 198 -5.60 -1.54 5.72
CA GLU A 198 -6.75 -0.69 5.44
C GLU A 198 -6.97 -0.47 3.94
N ILE A 199 -5.89 -0.18 3.22
CA ILE A 199 -5.89 -0.01 1.76
C ILE A 199 -6.37 -1.29 1.08
N LEU A 200 -5.88 -2.46 1.53
CA LEU A 200 -6.34 -3.77 1.02
C LEU A 200 -7.82 -4.04 1.33
N ALA A 201 -8.29 -3.70 2.53
CA ALA A 201 -9.70 -3.83 2.91
C ALA A 201 -10.61 -2.94 2.06
N SER A 202 -10.21 -1.70 1.81
CA SER A 202 -10.91 -0.74 0.96
C SER A 202 -11.01 -1.24 -0.49
N TRP A 203 -9.90 -1.74 -1.03
CA TRP A 203 -9.88 -2.31 -2.37
C TRP A 203 -10.82 -3.51 -2.49
N ARG A 204 -10.79 -4.41 -1.52
CA ARG A 204 -11.70 -5.56 -1.46
C ARG A 204 -13.17 -5.13 -1.44
N LYS A 205 -13.54 -4.19 -0.58
CA LYS A 205 -14.92 -3.68 -0.50
C LYS A 205 -15.39 -3.12 -1.85
N THR A 206 -14.51 -2.39 -2.54
CA THR A 206 -14.78 -1.86 -3.88
C THR A 206 -15.06 -2.97 -4.90
N LEU A 207 -14.39 -4.11 -4.78
CA LEU A 207 -14.61 -5.28 -5.64
C LEU A 207 -15.89 -6.04 -5.28
N GLU A 208 -16.26 -6.09 -4.00
CA GLU A 208 -17.50 -6.74 -3.53
C GLU A 208 -18.77 -6.01 -3.96
N LEU A 209 -18.70 -4.68 -4.14
CA LEU A 209 -19.82 -3.83 -4.58
C LEU A 209 -20.15 -3.97 -6.08
N LYS A 210 -19.39 -4.76 -6.85
CA LYS A 210 -19.69 -5.01 -8.26
C LYS A 210 -20.72 -6.13 -8.43
N ASP A 211 -21.83 -5.84 -9.10
CA ASP A 211 -22.93 -6.79 -9.30
C ASP A 211 -22.59 -7.97 -10.24
N ASN A 212 -21.71 -7.78 -11.24
CA ASN A 212 -21.38 -8.80 -12.25
C ASN A 212 -19.89 -9.20 -12.20
N ARG A 213 -19.51 -9.95 -11.16
CA ARG A 213 -18.11 -10.35 -10.91
C ARG A 213 -17.64 -11.46 -11.84
N SER A 214 -16.45 -11.29 -12.40
CA SER A 214 -15.76 -12.39 -13.09
C SER A 214 -15.22 -13.42 -12.08
N GLU A 215 -14.87 -14.61 -12.56
CA GLU A 215 -14.21 -15.63 -11.72
C GLU A 215 -12.86 -15.14 -11.18
N GLU A 216 -12.13 -14.33 -11.96
CA GLU A 216 -10.89 -13.69 -11.51
C GLU A 216 -11.11 -12.69 -10.37
N GLU A 217 -12.22 -11.96 -10.37
CA GLU A 217 -12.58 -11.04 -9.28
C GLU A 217 -13.00 -11.80 -8.02
N ARG A 218 -13.64 -12.97 -8.16
CA ARG A 218 -13.95 -13.85 -7.03
C ARG A 218 -12.69 -14.43 -6.41
N GLU A 219 -11.78 -14.96 -7.23
CA GLU A 219 -10.48 -15.45 -6.76
C GLU A 219 -9.69 -14.34 -6.06
N LEU A 220 -9.72 -13.12 -6.61
CA LEU A 220 -9.09 -11.96 -5.98
C LEU A 220 -9.70 -11.66 -4.59
N ILE A 221 -11.02 -11.62 -4.47
CA ILE A 221 -11.68 -11.42 -3.17
C ILE A 221 -11.30 -12.53 -2.19
N MET A 222 -11.14 -13.77 -2.66
CA MET A 222 -10.64 -14.88 -1.85
C MET A 222 -9.16 -14.77 -1.52
N ASN A 223 -8.33 -14.17 -2.37
CA ASN A 223 -6.93 -13.89 -2.03
C ASN A 223 -6.81 -12.78 -0.98
N LEU A 224 -7.83 -11.94 -0.88
CA LEU A 224 -8.00 -10.88 0.12
C LEU A 224 -8.91 -11.32 1.30
N SER A 225 -9.04 -12.64 1.57
CA SER A 225 -10.11 -13.25 2.40
C SER A 225 -10.13 -12.89 3.90
N PRO A 226 -11.28 -13.11 4.60
CA PRO A 226 -11.68 -12.41 5.84
C PRO A 226 -10.96 -12.74 7.14
N ALA A 227 -10.30 -13.90 7.30
CA ALA A 227 -9.66 -14.25 8.59
C ALA A 227 -8.63 -13.19 9.01
N TYR A 228 -7.93 -12.61 8.03
CA TYR A 228 -6.93 -11.57 8.20
C TYR A 228 -7.49 -10.15 8.41
N LEU A 229 -8.72 -9.88 7.97
CA LEU A 229 -9.39 -8.57 8.14
C LEU A 229 -10.31 -8.54 9.38
N GLN A 230 -10.92 -9.67 9.74
CA GLN A 230 -11.75 -9.81 10.94
C GLN A 230 -10.92 -9.75 12.23
N GLN A 231 -9.66 -10.21 12.20
CA GLN A 231 -8.74 -10.09 13.33
C GLN A 231 -8.52 -8.62 13.74
N ARG A 232 -8.65 -7.67 12.80
CA ARG A 232 -8.54 -6.23 13.07
C ARG A 232 -9.81 -5.61 13.66
N GLU A 233 -11.00 -6.13 13.36
CA GLU A 233 -12.24 -5.72 14.04
C GLU A 233 -12.20 -6.20 15.49
N VAL A 234 -11.79 -7.46 15.72
CA VAL A 234 -11.60 -8.02 17.06
C VAL A 234 -10.52 -7.25 17.84
N TRP A 235 -9.39 -6.90 17.23
CA TRP A 235 -8.34 -6.12 17.90
C TRP A 235 -8.67 -4.63 18.09
N LYS A 236 -9.51 -4.05 17.22
CA LYS A 236 -10.10 -2.71 17.47
C LYS A 236 -11.11 -2.76 18.61
N GLU A 237 -11.89 -3.84 18.74
CA GLU A 237 -12.80 -4.07 19.86
C GLU A 237 -12.02 -4.34 21.16
N GLU A 238 -10.97 -5.16 21.14
CA GLU A 238 -10.08 -5.43 22.28
C GLU A 238 -9.28 -4.19 22.70
N GLY A 239 -8.73 -3.44 21.75
CA GLY A 239 -8.03 -2.18 22.01
C GLY A 239 -8.96 -1.08 22.54
N GLN A 240 -10.22 -1.03 22.07
CA GLN A 240 -11.24 -0.18 22.66
C GLN A 240 -11.62 -0.64 24.07
N GLY A 241 -11.71 -1.95 24.30
CA GLY A 241 -11.91 -2.54 25.62
C GLY A 241 -10.83 -2.10 26.60
N LEU A 242 -9.56 -2.18 26.21
CA LEU A 242 -8.42 -1.79 27.04
C LEU A 242 -8.41 -0.28 27.37
N VAL A 243 -8.78 0.57 26.40
CA VAL A 243 -8.90 2.02 26.62
C VAL A 243 -10.05 2.34 27.57
N ILE A 244 -11.20 1.67 27.41
CA ILE A 244 -12.36 1.82 28.29
C ILE A 244 -12.01 1.34 29.70
N GLU A 245 -11.34 0.20 29.83
CA GLU A 245 -10.84 -0.34 31.08
C GLU A 245 -9.95 0.67 31.80
N THR A 246 -8.95 1.22 31.10
CA THR A 246 -8.03 2.23 31.65
C THR A 246 -8.76 3.50 32.12
N LEU A 247 -9.79 3.95 31.38
CA LEU A 247 -10.59 5.12 31.74
C LEU A 247 -11.47 4.87 32.97
N LEU A 248 -12.07 3.67 33.05
CA LEU A 248 -12.87 3.27 34.21
C LEU A 248 -12.00 3.11 35.46
N GLU A 249 -10.81 2.50 35.32
CA GLU A 249 -9.83 2.38 36.40
C GLU A 249 -9.38 3.75 36.90
N GLY A 250 -9.10 4.68 35.98
CA GLY A 250 -8.73 6.04 36.31
C GLY A 250 -9.82 6.81 37.07
N ARG A 251 -11.11 6.48 36.86
CA ARG A 251 -12.25 7.17 37.46
C ARG A 251 -12.75 6.54 38.76
N PHE A 252 -12.81 5.21 38.82
CA PHE A 252 -13.44 4.44 39.90
C PHE A 252 -12.43 3.65 40.74
N GLY A 253 -11.15 3.62 40.35
CA GLY A 253 -10.13 2.76 40.96
C GLY A 253 -10.19 1.34 40.42
N ALA A 254 -9.64 0.37 41.15
CA ALA A 254 -9.61 -1.02 40.71
C ALA A 254 -11.02 -1.53 40.36
N LEU A 255 -11.18 -2.06 39.15
CA LEU A 255 -12.47 -2.55 38.66
C LEU A 255 -12.82 -3.87 39.37
N ASP A 256 -14.06 -3.94 39.83
CA ASP A 256 -14.66 -5.19 40.31
C ASP A 256 -15.27 -5.97 39.14
N GLU A 257 -15.66 -7.22 39.40
CA GLU A 257 -16.30 -8.08 38.38
C GLU A 257 -17.53 -7.44 37.73
N GLU A 258 -18.22 -6.53 38.42
CA GLU A 258 -19.44 -5.89 37.94
C GLU A 258 -19.12 -4.85 36.86
N LEU A 259 -18.11 -4.01 37.08
CA LEU A 259 -17.64 -3.03 36.11
C LEU A 259 -16.90 -3.68 34.92
N SER A 260 -16.11 -4.72 35.16
CA SER A 260 -15.41 -5.42 34.07
C SER A 260 -16.37 -6.08 33.08
N ARG A 261 -17.54 -6.54 33.53
CA ARG A 261 -18.59 -7.12 32.65
C ARG A 261 -19.28 -6.09 31.75
N LEU A 262 -19.16 -4.80 32.05
CA LEU A 262 -19.74 -3.73 31.24
C LEU A 262 -18.85 -3.34 30.05
N ILE A 263 -17.54 -3.58 30.14
CA ILE A 263 -16.58 -3.19 29.09
C ILE A 263 -17.01 -3.71 27.71
N PRO A 264 -17.38 -5.00 27.53
CA PRO A 264 -17.86 -5.50 26.24
C PRO A 264 -19.14 -4.80 25.75
N GLN A 265 -20.05 -4.44 26.66
CA GLN A 265 -21.30 -3.77 26.31
C GLN A 265 -21.04 -2.34 25.82
N ILE A 266 -20.13 -1.62 26.49
CA ILE A 266 -19.73 -0.27 26.11
C ILE A 266 -18.99 -0.28 24.76
N VAL A 267 -18.15 -1.29 24.50
CA VAL A 267 -17.48 -1.47 23.20
C VAL A 267 -18.52 -1.62 22.08
N GLN A 268 -19.61 -2.33 22.31
CA GLN A 268 -20.65 -2.57 21.30
C GLN A 268 -21.63 -1.41 21.08
N LEU A 269 -21.59 -0.35 21.90
CA LEU A 269 -22.45 0.82 21.70
C LEU A 269 -22.16 1.56 20.38
N PRO A 270 -23.18 2.17 19.74
CA PRO A 270 -22.98 3.06 18.60
C PRO A 270 -21.97 4.17 18.93
N ARG A 271 -21.06 4.49 17.99
CA ARG A 271 -19.97 5.46 18.21
C ARG A 271 -20.42 6.79 18.83
N PRO A 272 -21.53 7.44 18.43
CA PRO A 272 -21.97 8.69 19.03
C PRO A 272 -22.33 8.54 20.51
N GLU A 273 -23.07 7.49 20.86
CA GLU A 273 -23.52 7.20 22.23
C GLU A 273 -22.34 6.82 23.12
N ARG A 274 -21.45 5.97 22.61
CA ARG A 274 -20.22 5.58 23.30
C ARG A 274 -19.32 6.80 23.58
N THR A 275 -19.12 7.67 22.60
CA THR A 275 -18.30 8.88 22.77
C THR A 275 -18.91 9.80 23.81
N GLN A 276 -20.25 9.95 23.80
CA GLN A 276 -20.96 10.79 24.75
C GLN A 276 -20.91 10.21 26.18
N LEU A 277 -21.03 8.90 26.34
CA LEU A 277 -20.83 8.20 27.61
C LEU A 277 -19.41 8.40 28.15
N LEU A 278 -18.38 8.22 27.30
CA LEU A 278 -16.97 8.37 27.66
C LEU A 278 -16.58 9.81 28.02
N LEU A 279 -17.17 10.81 27.36
CA LEU A 279 -16.96 12.23 27.71
C LEU A 279 -17.67 12.61 29.01
N ASN A 280 -18.81 12.00 29.31
CA ASN A 280 -19.59 12.25 30.53
C ASN A 280 -19.13 11.42 31.73
N LEU A 281 -18.19 10.50 31.55
CA LEU A 281 -17.70 9.57 32.57
C LEU A 281 -17.11 10.27 33.81
N ALA A 282 -16.56 11.48 33.66
CA ALA A 282 -16.12 12.30 34.78
C ALA A 282 -17.29 12.69 35.71
N ASN A 283 -18.48 12.87 35.16
CA ASN A 283 -19.68 13.37 35.85
C ASN A 283 -20.66 12.26 36.26
N LEU A 284 -20.41 11.01 35.88
CA LEU A 284 -21.26 9.87 36.23
C LEU A 284 -20.79 9.23 37.55
N SER A 285 -21.76 8.83 38.37
CA SER A 285 -21.51 7.94 39.50
C SER A 285 -21.50 6.48 39.03
N ARG A 286 -20.97 5.57 39.86
CA ARG A 286 -20.98 4.12 39.58
C ARG A 286 -22.40 3.59 39.36
N GLU A 287 -23.34 4.04 40.18
CA GLU A 287 -24.75 3.63 40.14
C GLU A 287 -25.44 4.14 38.87
N ASP A 288 -25.15 5.38 38.45
CA ASP A 288 -25.71 5.95 37.22
C ASP A 288 -25.17 5.25 35.96
N LEU A 289 -23.88 4.88 35.95
CA LEU A 289 -23.27 4.13 34.86
C LEU A 289 -23.91 2.73 34.70
N LEU A 290 -24.16 2.07 35.83
CA LEU A 290 -24.84 0.77 35.86
C LEU A 290 -26.30 0.89 35.38
N ALA A 291 -27.02 1.92 35.84
CA ALA A 291 -28.40 2.18 35.44
C ALA A 291 -28.50 2.45 33.92
N ALA A 292 -27.66 3.32 33.38
CA ALA A 292 -27.66 3.70 31.97
C ALA A 292 -27.45 2.53 31.01
N LEU A 293 -26.59 1.58 31.38
CA LEU A 293 -26.29 0.39 30.55
C LEU A 293 -27.31 -0.75 30.77
N SER A 294 -27.96 -0.80 31.94
CA SER A 294 -29.04 -1.76 32.21
C SER A 294 -30.34 -1.46 31.45
N GLU A 295 -30.66 -0.18 31.22
CA GLU A 295 -31.84 0.23 30.44
C GLU A 295 -31.68 -0.02 28.92
N SER A 296 -30.45 -0.14 28.44
CA SER A 296 -30.12 -0.35 27.02
C SER A 296 -30.23 -1.81 26.57
N SER A 297 -30.53 -2.74 27.48
CA SER A 297 -30.56 -4.20 27.24
C SER A 297 -31.99 -4.80 27.16
N ASN A 298 -33.03 -3.99 26.99
CA ASN A 298 -34.44 -4.40 26.84
C ASN A 298 -35.01 -4.06 25.46
#